data_AF-A0A8S2XTY0-F1
#
_entry.id   AF-A0A8S2XTY0-F1
#
_cell.length_a   1.000
_cell.length_b   1.000
_cell.length_c   1.000
_cell.angle_alpha   90.00
_cell.angle_beta   90.00
_cell.angle_gamma   90.00
#
_symmetry.space_group_name_H-M   'P 1'
#
loop_
_entity.id
_entity.type
_entity.pdbx_description
1 polymer ?
#
loop_
_entity_poly.entity_id
_entity_poly.type
_entity_poly.pdbx_seq_one_letter_code
_entity_poly.pdbx_strand_id
1 'polypeptide(L)' 'RNGQFIRRFGNDLESPRAICIDQQGRIIVIESKIMKVHIYDPTSGRLWGQCDLRDHLSFPTSV' A
#
# COMPACT_ATOMS: atom_id res chain seq x y z
N ARG A 1 18.76 -6.25 14.44
CA ARG A 1 17.95 -5.04 14.72
C ARG A 1 17.18 -5.30 16.01
N ASN A 2 17.42 -4.55 17.08
CA ASN A 2 16.94 -4.86 18.44
C ASN A 2 15.49 -4.43 18.67
N GLY A 3 14.60 -4.68 17.72
CA GLY A 3 13.22 -4.17 17.76
C GLY A 3 13.11 -2.64 17.65
N GLN A 4 14.19 -1.93 17.32
CA GLN A 4 14.15 -0.49 17.12
C GLN A 4 13.22 -0.13 15.97
N PHE A 5 12.33 0.82 16.24
CA PHE A 5 11.49 1.43 15.21
C PHE A 5 12.37 2.10 14.15
N ILE A 6 12.14 1.74 12.88
CA ILE A 6 12.94 2.25 11.76
C ILE A 6 12.23 3.45 11.12
N ARG A 7 10.94 3.28 10.78
CA ARG A 7 10.15 4.28 10.04
C ARG A 7 8.65 3.95 10.06
N ARG A 8 7.84 4.99 9.87
CA ARG A 8 6.43 4.95 9.44
C ARG A 8 6.27 5.50 8.02
N PHE A 9 5.40 4.89 7.22
CA PHE A 9 5.00 5.31 5.87
C PHE A 9 3.48 5.18 5.72
N GLY A 10 2.93 5.62 4.58
CA GLY A 10 1.50 5.46 4.27
C GLY A 10 0.57 6.32 5.15
N ASN A 11 1.01 7.53 5.52
CA ASN A 11 0.16 8.48 6.27
C ASN A 11 -0.99 9.04 5.41
N ASP A 12 -0.93 8.82 4.10
CA ASP A 12 -1.91 9.20 3.08
C ASP A 12 -3.02 8.16 2.87
N LEU A 13 -2.95 7.00 3.55
CA LEU A 13 -3.94 5.92 3.44
C LEU A 13 -5.12 6.15 4.38
N GLU A 14 -6.34 5.84 3.91
CA GLU A 14 -7.57 5.97 4.70
C GLU A 14 -8.06 4.62 5.26
N SER A 15 -8.00 3.55 4.46
CA SER A 15 -8.52 2.22 4.79
C SER A 15 -7.69 1.09 4.16
N PRO A 16 -6.39 0.96 4.53
CA PRO A 16 -5.54 -0.10 4.01
C PRO A 16 -6.07 -1.48 4.41
N ARG A 17 -6.14 -2.41 3.46
CA ARG A 17 -6.64 -3.79 3.66
C ARG A 17 -5.57 -4.85 3.53
N ALA A 18 -4.64 -4.68 2.59
CA ALA A 18 -3.61 -5.67 2.31
C ALA A 18 -2.27 -4.99 2.03
N ILE A 19 -1.19 -5.68 2.35
CA ILE A 19 0.19 -5.25 2.11
C ILE A 19 1.02 -6.43 1.61
N CYS A 20 1.86 -6.20 0.60
CA CYS A 20 2.86 -7.16 0.15
C CYS A 20 4.11 -6.43 -0.37
N ILE A 21 5.10 -7.21 -0.80
CA ILE A 21 6.28 -6.70 -1.48
C ILE A 21 6.42 -7.38 -2.84
N ASP A 22 7.01 -6.68 -3.80
CA ASP A 22 7.39 -7.29 -5.08
C ASP A 22 8.85 -7.73 -5.10
N GLN A 23 9.30 -8.24 -6.25
CA GLN A 23 10.67 -8.73 -6.46
C GLN A 23 11.74 -7.63 -6.36
N GLN A 24 11.35 -6.35 -6.51
CA GLN A 24 12.24 -5.19 -6.39
C GLN A 24 12.24 -4.63 -4.96
N GLY A 25 11.47 -5.24 -4.06
CA GLY A 25 11.33 -4.84 -2.67
C GLY A 25 10.38 -3.65 -2.47
N ARG A 26 9.66 -3.19 -3.49
CA ARG A 26 8.69 -2.10 -3.33
C ARG A 26 7.53 -2.56 -2.46
N ILE A 27 7.03 -1.67 -1.61
CA ILE A 27 5.94 -1.99 -0.69
C ILE A 27 4.62 -1.65 -1.39
N ILE A 28 3.76 -2.64 -1.55
CA ILE A 28 2.47 -2.48 -2.24
C ILE A 28 1.36 -2.55 -1.18
N VAL A 29 0.51 -1.53 -1.13
CA VAL A 29 -0.63 -1.45 -0.22
C VAL A 29 -1.92 -1.27 -1.01
N ILE A 30 -2.96 -2.02 -0.65
CA ILE A 30 -4.28 -1.94 -1.29
C ILE A 30 -5.28 -1.29 -0.33
N GLU A 31 -6.00 -0.29 -0.82
CA GLU A 31 -7.16 0.33 -0.17
C GLU A 31 -8.45 -0.15 -0.81
N SER A 32 -9.11 -1.11 -0.16
CA SER A 32 -10.25 -1.78 -0.77
C SER A 32 -11.51 -0.93 -0.90
N LYS A 33 -11.72 0.07 -0.03
CA LYS A 33 -12.92 0.92 -0.06
C LYS A 33 -12.93 1.89 -1.24
N ILE A 34 -11.74 2.35 -1.65
CA ILE A 34 -11.57 3.30 -2.75
C ILE A 34 -10.97 2.65 -4.00
N MET A 35 -10.83 1.32 -3.99
CA MET A 35 -10.29 0.52 -5.09
C MET A 35 -8.96 1.07 -5.59
N LYS A 36 -7.99 1.29 -4.69
CA LYS A 36 -6.71 1.91 -5.05
C LYS A 36 -5.53 1.06 -4.59
N VAL A 37 -4.47 1.04 -5.39
CA VAL A 37 -3.17 0.49 -4.99
C VAL A 37 -2.14 1.61 -4.88
N HIS A 38 -1.33 1.53 -3.83
CA HIS A 38 -0.22 2.44 -3.52
C HIS A 38 1.06 1.65 -3.50
N ILE A 39 2.08 2.14 -4.18
CA ILE A 39 3.42 1.54 -4.23
C ILE A 39 4.35 2.53 -3.55
N TYR A 40 5.04 2.09 -2.50
CA TYR A 40 6.01 2.89 -1.76
C TYR A 40 7.43 2.41 -2.03
N ASP A 41 8.33 3.38 -2.10
CA ASP A 41 9.77 3.14 -2.16
C ASP A 41 10.25 2.51 -0.83
N PRO A 42 10.97 1.38 -0.85
CA PRO A 42 11.34 0.67 0.37
C PRO A 42 12.36 1.42 1.23
N THR A 43 13.21 2.23 0.59
CA THR A 43 14.33 2.89 1.27
C THR A 43 13.92 4.19 1.92
N SER A 44 12.99 4.95 1.34
CA SER A 44 12.50 6.24 1.83
C SER A 44 11.10 6.16 2.46
N GLY A 45 10.29 5.16 2.10
CA GLY A 45 8.89 5.07 2.51
C GLY A 45 7.97 6.09 1.81
N ARG A 46 8.46 6.77 0.77
CA ARG A 46 7.67 7.74 -0.01
C ARG A 46 6.81 7.01 -1.03
N LEU A 47 5.67 7.60 -1.38
CA LEU A 47 4.82 7.11 -2.46
C LEU A 47 5.61 7.17 -3.77
N TRP A 48 5.85 6.01 -4.37
CA TRP A 48 6.50 5.84 -5.66
C TRP A 48 5.48 5.93 -6.80
N GLY A 49 4.28 5.37 -6.60
CA GLY A 49 3.19 5.45 -7.56
C GLY A 49 1.86 4.96 -6.97
N GLN A 50 0.77 5.27 -7.65
CA GLN A 50 -0.57 4.78 -7.31
C GLN A 50 -1.39 4.58 -8.58
N CYS A 51 -2.33 3.65 -8.56
CA CYS A 51 -3.33 3.53 -9.62
C CYS A 51 -4.70 3.11 -9.09
N ASP A 52 -5.71 3.45 -9.87
CA ASP A 52 -7.08 3.03 -9.65
C ASP A 52 -7.28 1.59 -10.12
N LEU A 53 -7.99 0.81 -9.33
CA LEU A 53 -8.28 -0.59 -9.59
C LEU A 53 -9.70 -0.82 -10.11
N ARG A 54 -10.57 0.20 -10.23
CA ARG A 54 -11.98 0.02 -10.62
C ARG A 54 -12.19 -0.77 -11.91
N ASP A 55 -11.29 -0.61 -12.88
CA ASP A 55 -11.34 -1.33 -14.17
C ASP A 55 -10.60 -2.68 -14.16
N HIS A 56 -9.93 -3.02 -13.06
CA HIS A 56 -9.02 -4.17 -12.97
C HIS A 56 -9.41 -5.17 -11.89
N LEU A 57 -10.02 -4.71 -10.79
CA LEU A 57 -10.38 -5.48 -9.60
C LEU A 57 -11.58 -4.87 -8.90
N SER A 58 -12.49 -5.71 -8.44
CA SER A 58 -13.54 -5.35 -7.49
C SER A 58 -13.30 -6.08 -6.18
N PHE A 59 -13.10 -5.34 -5.09
CA PHE A 59 -13.11 -5.96 -3.76
C PHE A 59 -14.55 -6.11 -3.27
N PRO A 60 -14.92 -7.22 -2.64
CA PRO A 60 -16.15 -7.27 -1.87
C PRO A 60 -16.00 -6.28 -0.70
N THR A 61 -16.75 -5.19 -0.77
CA THR A 61 -16.77 -4.10 0.22
C THR A 61 -18.08 -4.02 1.01
N SER A 62 -18.98 -4.99 0.86
CA SER A 62 -20.11 -5.14 1.79
C SER A 62 -19.57 -5.52 3.18
N VAL A 63 -19.93 -4.68 4.15
CA VAL A 63 -19.83 -4.92 5.60
C VAL A 63 -20.67 -6.12 6.02
#